data_AF-A0A954KV77-F1
#
_entry.id   AF-A0A954KV77-F1
#
_cell.length_a   1.000
_cell.length_b   1.000
_cell.length_c   1.000
_cell.angle_alpha   90.00
_cell.angle_beta   90.00
_cell.angle_gamma   90.00
#
_symmetry.space_group_name_H-M   'P 1'
#
loop_
_entity.id
_entity.type
_entity.pdbx_description
1 polymer ?
#
loop_
_entity_poly.entity_id
_entity_poly.type
_entity_poly.pdbx_seq_one_letter_code
_entity_poly.pdbx_strand_id
1 'polypeptide(L)'
;WGPIAEQARDEGAFFDMDKLAWPFSATLPVTVPGAMYELSNNHVWRTEFGFRQWTTPAAPYLQPPFGGTQGNERDWLLYTLGMYYTLLNSGEKVMPIAGTANGVHPVPAGFSRVYVKLDGEFGYEKWLAGLRAGRSFVTTGPMLFAELNHKEPGTYMGLLPVNEVPLSFTVVSEQPVTFCELICNGIPMVALMGRNSRKQPNGSFEMQVEVPVHLNSTGWVALRVWENRPDGRFRFAHTAPWWIEVEGSTLALRPEEKDYLIDRVQDEIDRSQDVLGEEALAEYHAALESWKSRDVRPDASNSQLRSASDAALRDWLNNMVTYHRFTPAEVQKVLGLSSEEQAAALKRLSIDGDQKAEFSEERLTVLPYPGGRHPRTGFLDGALDPQRDTKFSVFLPWDRPEFDPAGSRSYVVVDLPEAIFTNLGLTYLAHTHVPTIWSEADTALPQLEWNVTDTGLEMERILPNGIRFGATVTPGADVVDMDLWLTNGTKDPLTNMRVQNCIMLQGAKGFHDQTNSNKVLQAPFVAVHDESGDYWMITAWTPNHRAWANPPCPCMHSDPVFPDCPPGETVHARGKLWFYRGTDIEAKLKSLSVE
;
A
#
# COMPACT_ATOMS: atom_id res chain seq x y z
N TRP A 1 -13.18 32.39 0.98
CA TRP A 1 -13.63 31.67 -0.24
C TRP A 1 -15.14 31.55 -0.32
N GLY A 2 -15.83 31.31 0.81
CA GLY A 2 -17.26 30.98 0.85
C GLY A 2 -18.18 31.90 0.03
N PRO A 3 -18.16 33.23 0.22
CA PRO A 3 -19.05 34.12 -0.51
C PRO A 3 -18.86 34.09 -2.04
N ILE A 4 -17.60 33.98 -2.50
CA ILE A 4 -17.29 33.85 -3.93
C ILE A 4 -17.74 32.48 -4.44
N ALA A 5 -17.54 31.44 -3.64
CA ALA A 5 -17.93 30.08 -3.98
C ALA A 5 -19.46 29.94 -4.13
N GLU A 6 -20.21 30.53 -3.21
CA GLU A 6 -21.67 30.60 -3.24
C GLU A 6 -22.16 31.35 -4.47
N GLN A 7 -21.65 32.57 -4.70
CA GLN A 7 -22.05 33.36 -5.86
C GLN A 7 -21.78 32.63 -7.18
N ALA A 8 -20.58 32.10 -7.39
CA ALA A 8 -20.29 31.44 -8.65
C ALA A 8 -21.11 30.15 -8.82
N ARG A 9 -21.44 29.44 -7.74
CA ARG A 9 -22.35 28.28 -7.79
C ARG A 9 -23.76 28.70 -8.22
N ASP A 10 -24.27 29.80 -7.69
CA ASP A 10 -25.57 30.37 -8.08
C ASP A 10 -25.60 30.79 -9.56
N GLU A 11 -24.44 31.20 -10.09
CA GLU A 11 -24.22 31.51 -11.51
C GLU A 11 -23.95 30.25 -12.38
N GLY A 12 -23.98 29.05 -11.78
CA GLY A 12 -23.84 27.77 -12.49
C GLY A 12 -22.39 27.30 -12.69
N ALA A 13 -21.41 27.97 -12.09
CA ALA A 13 -20.00 27.63 -12.21
C ALA A 13 -19.66 26.31 -11.52
N PHE A 14 -18.50 25.78 -11.92
CA PHE A 14 -17.89 24.59 -11.33
C PHE A 14 -16.64 25.00 -10.58
N PHE A 15 -16.40 24.33 -9.46
CA PHE A 15 -15.19 24.48 -8.70
C PHE A 15 -14.33 23.25 -8.85
N ASP A 16 -13.09 23.47 -9.26
CA ASP A 16 -12.03 22.47 -9.30
C ASP A 16 -11.05 22.75 -8.15
N MET A 17 -10.81 21.74 -7.33
CA MET A 17 -9.72 21.73 -6.38
C MET A 17 -8.50 21.04 -7.02
N ASP A 18 -7.73 21.78 -7.87
CA ASP A 18 -6.54 21.32 -8.62
C ASP A 18 -5.83 20.13 -7.93
N LYS A 19 -5.02 20.42 -6.91
CA LYS A 19 -4.35 19.39 -6.10
C LYS A 19 -4.48 19.72 -4.63
N LEU A 20 -4.85 18.72 -3.83
CA LEU A 20 -4.95 18.90 -2.38
C LEU A 20 -3.63 18.74 -1.62
N ALA A 21 -2.51 18.76 -2.35
CA ALA A 21 -1.19 18.81 -1.73
C ALA A 21 -0.89 20.17 -1.07
N TRP A 22 -1.60 21.24 -1.47
CA TRP A 22 -1.41 22.59 -0.96
C TRP A 22 -1.87 22.71 0.50
N PRO A 23 -1.17 23.48 1.36
CA PRO A 23 -1.49 23.61 2.78
C PRO A 23 -2.97 23.89 3.09
N PHE A 24 -3.57 24.89 2.44
CA PHE A 24 -4.96 25.32 2.68
C PHE A 24 -6.07 24.38 2.18
N SER A 25 -5.70 23.40 1.35
CA SER A 25 -6.65 22.73 0.48
C SER A 25 -7.63 21.79 1.22
N ALA A 26 -7.28 21.29 2.41
CA ALA A 26 -8.17 20.49 3.26
C ALA A 26 -9.40 21.26 3.78
N THR A 27 -9.42 22.58 3.61
CA THR A 27 -10.55 23.47 3.94
C THR A 27 -11.59 23.53 2.82
N LEU A 28 -11.18 23.25 1.57
CA LEU A 28 -12.01 23.42 0.38
C LEU A 28 -13.22 22.48 0.33
N PRO A 29 -13.15 21.19 0.73
CA PRO A 29 -14.32 20.32 0.71
C PRO A 29 -15.47 20.84 1.57
N VAL A 30 -15.16 21.54 2.67
CA VAL A 30 -16.16 22.11 3.58
C VAL A 30 -16.65 23.47 3.10
N THR A 31 -15.75 24.33 2.63
CA THR A 31 -16.11 25.71 2.20
C THR A 31 -16.72 25.76 0.80
N VAL A 32 -16.42 24.77 -0.06
CA VAL A 32 -16.89 24.68 -1.44
C VAL A 32 -17.49 23.28 -1.68
N PRO A 33 -18.63 22.96 -1.02
CA PRO A 33 -19.25 21.64 -1.17
C PRO A 33 -19.60 21.36 -2.62
N GLY A 34 -19.37 20.12 -3.06
CA GLY A 34 -19.58 19.69 -4.44
C GLY A 34 -18.49 20.11 -5.43
N ALA A 35 -17.37 20.65 -4.94
CA ALA A 35 -16.19 20.84 -5.79
C ALA A 35 -15.64 19.50 -6.31
N MET A 36 -14.97 19.58 -7.45
CA MET A 36 -14.30 18.47 -8.13
C MET A 36 -12.83 18.41 -7.73
N TYR A 37 -12.13 17.33 -8.10
CA TYR A 37 -10.72 17.13 -7.78
C TYR A 37 -9.92 16.80 -9.05
N GLU A 38 -8.90 17.57 -9.37
CA GLU A 38 -8.02 17.34 -10.53
C GLU A 38 -7.08 16.14 -10.25
N LEU A 39 -7.64 14.93 -10.38
CA LEU A 39 -6.96 13.67 -10.09
C LEU A 39 -5.76 13.46 -11.01
N SER A 40 -5.88 13.92 -12.26
CA SER A 40 -4.77 14.04 -13.20
C SER A 40 -4.40 15.51 -13.37
N ASN A 41 -3.76 16.07 -12.34
CA ASN A 41 -3.40 17.49 -12.26
C ASN A 41 -2.19 17.89 -13.12
N ASN A 42 -1.91 19.19 -13.11
CA ASN A 42 -0.78 19.84 -13.79
C ASN A 42 0.63 19.34 -13.42
N HIS A 43 0.81 18.48 -12.40
CA HIS A 43 2.09 17.83 -12.09
C HIS A 43 2.24 16.47 -12.79
N VAL A 44 1.17 15.94 -13.39
CA VAL A 44 1.21 14.71 -14.19
C VAL A 44 1.71 15.05 -15.60
N TRP A 45 2.96 14.72 -15.89
CA TRP A 45 3.65 15.18 -17.10
C TRP A 45 3.77 14.09 -18.16
N ARG A 46 3.87 14.47 -19.44
CA ARG A 46 4.23 13.53 -20.52
C ARG A 46 5.75 13.38 -20.66
N THR A 47 6.48 14.42 -20.30
CA THR A 47 7.95 14.53 -20.29
C THR A 47 8.49 14.30 -18.89
N GLU A 48 9.81 14.16 -18.73
CA GLU A 48 10.44 13.81 -17.44
C GLU A 48 9.81 14.58 -16.27
N PHE A 49 9.47 13.87 -15.21
CA PHE A 49 8.77 14.43 -14.06
C PHE A 49 9.64 15.48 -13.34
N GLY A 50 9.19 16.74 -13.40
CA GLY A 50 9.96 17.88 -12.91
C GLY A 50 9.68 18.28 -11.45
N PHE A 51 8.47 18.01 -10.93
CA PHE A 51 8.06 18.43 -9.59
C PHE A 51 8.17 17.30 -8.58
N ARG A 52 9.41 16.98 -8.21
CA ARG A 52 9.71 15.87 -7.29
C ARG A 52 9.44 16.18 -5.82
N GLN A 53 9.08 17.41 -5.46
CA GLN A 53 8.84 17.84 -4.09
C GLN A 53 7.39 18.33 -3.94
N TRP A 54 6.81 18.09 -2.77
CA TRP A 54 5.50 18.61 -2.40
C TRP A 54 5.45 19.06 -0.94
N THR A 55 4.51 19.96 -0.66
CA THR A 55 4.53 20.77 0.57
C THR A 55 4.14 20.00 1.83
N THR A 56 3.24 19.04 1.70
CA THR A 56 2.68 18.32 2.84
C THR A 56 3.21 16.89 2.84
N PRO A 57 3.79 16.38 3.95
CA PRO A 57 4.17 14.97 4.06
C PRO A 57 2.98 14.04 3.79
N ALA A 58 3.19 12.96 3.04
CA ALA A 58 2.15 11.95 2.89
C ALA A 58 1.91 11.23 4.22
N ALA A 59 0.66 11.08 4.64
CA ALA A 59 0.38 10.36 5.87
C ALA A 59 0.82 8.87 5.76
N PRO A 60 1.27 8.23 6.85
CA PRO A 60 1.76 6.84 6.83
C PRO A 60 0.74 5.80 6.36
N TYR A 61 -0.55 6.14 6.33
CA TYR A 61 -1.62 5.24 5.89
C TYR A 61 -2.02 5.42 4.42
N LEU A 62 -1.57 6.51 3.78
CA LEU A 62 -1.82 6.74 2.35
C LEU A 62 -0.99 5.79 1.52
N GLN A 63 -1.30 5.68 0.24
CA GLN A 63 -0.41 5.00 -0.70
C GLN A 63 0.99 5.66 -0.66
N PRO A 64 2.07 4.93 -1.01
CA PRO A 64 3.40 5.51 -1.02
C PRO A 64 3.41 6.83 -1.80
N PRO A 65 4.23 7.79 -1.37
CA PRO A 65 5.43 7.63 -0.55
C PRO A 65 5.20 7.96 0.93
N PHE A 66 5.13 6.95 1.80
CA PHE A 66 4.79 7.11 3.22
C PHE A 66 5.70 8.10 3.95
N GLY A 67 5.13 9.16 4.55
CA GLY A 67 5.88 10.18 5.28
C GLY A 67 6.78 11.07 4.42
N GLY A 68 6.82 10.84 3.11
CA GLY A 68 7.69 11.57 2.19
C GLY A 68 7.10 12.91 1.77
N THR A 69 7.98 13.90 1.57
CA THR A 69 7.68 15.18 0.90
C THR A 69 8.24 15.23 -0.52
N GLN A 70 8.76 14.11 -1.01
CA GLN A 70 9.35 13.98 -2.33
C GLN A 70 9.25 12.56 -2.87
N GLY A 71 9.39 12.40 -4.19
CA GLY A 71 9.38 11.11 -4.86
C GLY A 71 9.28 11.24 -6.38
N ASN A 72 9.00 10.13 -7.04
CA ASN A 72 8.87 10.05 -8.49
C ASN A 72 7.43 10.37 -8.99
N GLU A 73 7.21 10.26 -10.31
CA GLU A 73 5.90 10.51 -10.95
C GLU A 73 4.78 9.63 -10.36
N ARG A 74 5.09 8.37 -10.05
CA ARG A 74 4.15 7.39 -9.51
C ARG A 74 3.81 7.70 -8.06
N ASP A 75 4.81 8.07 -7.28
CA ASP A 75 4.62 8.48 -5.88
C ASP A 75 3.71 9.70 -5.78
N TRP A 76 3.91 10.72 -6.64
CA TRP A 76 3.02 11.88 -6.70
C TRP A 76 1.57 11.48 -6.96
N LEU A 77 1.35 10.60 -7.94
CA LEU A 77 0.01 10.15 -8.29
C LEU A 77 -0.63 9.33 -7.16
N LEU A 78 0.13 8.42 -6.53
CA LEU A 78 -0.34 7.62 -5.41
C LEU A 78 -0.65 8.50 -4.18
N TYR A 79 0.19 9.48 -3.88
CA TYR A 79 -0.04 10.48 -2.83
C TYR A 79 -1.36 11.23 -3.05
N THR A 80 -1.57 11.77 -4.26
CA THR A 80 -2.77 12.54 -4.60
C THR A 80 -4.03 11.66 -4.67
N LEU A 81 -3.93 10.42 -5.14
CA LEU A 81 -5.01 9.43 -5.05
C LEU A 81 -5.37 9.14 -3.59
N GLY A 82 -4.37 9.00 -2.72
CA GLY A 82 -4.58 8.78 -1.30
C GLY A 82 -5.38 9.90 -0.62
N MET A 83 -5.05 11.16 -0.92
CA MET A 83 -5.82 12.32 -0.42
C MET A 83 -7.25 12.31 -0.95
N TYR A 84 -7.43 12.05 -2.25
CA TYR A 84 -8.75 11.92 -2.86
C TYR A 84 -9.58 10.81 -2.19
N TYR A 85 -8.99 9.64 -1.95
CA TYR A 85 -9.65 8.53 -1.27
C TYR A 85 -10.01 8.86 0.18
N THR A 86 -9.17 9.61 0.89
CA THR A 86 -9.46 10.09 2.25
C THR A 86 -10.71 10.98 2.26
N LEU A 87 -10.86 11.86 1.26
CA LEU A 87 -12.08 12.66 1.11
C LEU A 87 -13.31 11.81 0.80
N LEU A 88 -13.20 10.86 -0.13
CA LEU A 88 -14.30 9.95 -0.41
C LEU A 88 -14.72 9.15 0.84
N ASN A 89 -13.75 8.71 1.65
CA ASN A 89 -13.98 8.01 2.93
C ASN A 89 -14.68 8.89 3.97
N SER A 90 -14.53 10.23 3.90
CA SER A 90 -15.27 11.18 4.73
C SER A 90 -16.72 11.42 4.29
N GLY A 91 -17.14 10.79 3.18
CA GLY A 91 -18.48 10.92 2.59
C GLY A 91 -18.60 12.03 1.54
N GLU A 92 -17.51 12.73 1.22
CA GLU A 92 -17.52 13.78 0.21
C GLU A 92 -17.66 13.17 -1.19
N LYS A 93 -18.65 13.65 -1.96
CA LYS A 93 -18.95 13.17 -3.32
C LYS A 93 -18.17 13.95 -4.37
N VAL A 94 -16.84 13.85 -4.30
CA VAL A 94 -15.92 14.60 -5.14
C VAL A 94 -15.73 13.87 -6.47
N MET A 95 -16.05 14.53 -7.60
CA MET A 95 -15.87 13.93 -8.92
C MET A 95 -14.44 14.17 -9.45
N PRO A 96 -13.78 13.14 -10.02
CA PRO A 96 -12.43 13.30 -10.51
C PRO A 96 -12.43 13.99 -11.89
N ILE A 97 -11.53 14.95 -12.05
CA ILE A 97 -11.27 15.68 -13.29
C ILE A 97 -9.78 15.74 -13.60
N ALA A 98 -9.43 16.40 -14.69
CA ALA A 98 -8.08 16.41 -15.21
C ALA A 98 -7.80 17.72 -15.94
N GLY A 99 -6.62 18.27 -15.69
CA GLY A 99 -6.11 19.46 -16.34
C GLY A 99 -4.62 19.29 -16.62
N THR A 100 -4.20 19.72 -17.80
CA THR A 100 -2.81 19.55 -18.25
C THR A 100 -1.93 20.77 -17.97
N ALA A 101 -2.53 21.95 -17.73
CA ALA A 101 -1.84 23.25 -17.68
C ALA A 101 -0.89 23.48 -18.87
N ASN A 102 -1.35 23.11 -20.07
CA ASN A 102 -0.62 23.38 -21.31
C ASN A 102 -0.38 24.89 -21.47
N GLY A 103 0.85 25.26 -21.84
CA GLY A 103 1.29 26.66 -21.94
C GLY A 103 2.12 27.13 -20.74
N VAL A 104 2.04 26.44 -19.60
CA VAL A 104 2.89 26.67 -18.42
C VAL A 104 3.92 25.54 -18.24
N HIS A 105 3.50 24.30 -18.48
CA HIS A 105 4.36 23.11 -18.35
C HIS A 105 4.66 22.46 -19.71
N PRO A 106 5.75 21.67 -19.83
CA PRO A 106 6.16 21.01 -21.07
C PRO A 106 5.26 19.80 -21.44
N VAL A 107 3.94 19.96 -21.25
CA VAL A 107 2.95 18.90 -21.42
C VAL A 107 1.98 19.31 -22.53
N PRO A 108 1.75 18.46 -23.56
CA PRO A 108 0.88 18.80 -24.67
C PRO A 108 -0.57 18.90 -24.22
N ALA A 109 -1.35 19.80 -24.84
CA ALA A 109 -2.77 19.93 -24.58
C ALA A 109 -3.48 18.57 -24.66
N GLY A 110 -4.28 18.27 -23.62
CA GLY A 110 -5.04 17.03 -23.53
C GLY A 110 -4.21 15.80 -23.17
N PHE A 111 -3.02 15.94 -22.58
CA PHE A 111 -2.33 14.78 -22.02
C PHE A 111 -3.14 14.14 -20.90
N SER A 112 -3.37 14.89 -19.81
CA SER A 112 -4.35 14.59 -18.77
C SER A 112 -5.73 15.00 -19.28
N ARG A 113 -6.71 14.09 -19.23
CA ARG A 113 -8.07 14.33 -19.74
C ARG A 113 -9.13 13.59 -18.93
N VAL A 114 -10.33 14.12 -18.95
CA VAL A 114 -11.54 13.48 -18.44
C VAL A 114 -12.48 13.19 -19.60
N TYR A 115 -12.93 11.95 -19.71
CA TYR A 115 -13.99 11.56 -20.64
C TYR A 115 -15.30 11.48 -19.88
N VAL A 116 -16.38 11.95 -20.50
CA VAL A 116 -17.73 11.93 -19.93
C VAL A 116 -18.65 11.21 -20.91
N LYS A 117 -19.38 10.20 -20.42
CA LYS A 117 -20.37 9.48 -21.21
C LYS A 117 -21.66 10.30 -21.32
N LEU A 118 -22.10 10.49 -22.56
CA LEU A 118 -23.32 11.21 -22.91
C LEU A 118 -24.28 10.28 -23.66
N ASP A 119 -25.57 10.50 -23.42
CA ASP A 119 -26.62 9.93 -24.25
C ASP A 119 -26.83 10.82 -25.48
N GLY A 120 -26.45 10.29 -26.64
CA GLY A 120 -26.56 10.98 -27.94
C GLY A 120 -25.45 11.99 -28.21
N GLU A 121 -25.78 13.04 -28.97
CA GLU A 121 -24.80 14.02 -29.45
C GLU A 121 -24.26 14.93 -28.35
N PHE A 122 -23.04 15.43 -28.57
CA PHE A 122 -22.38 16.39 -27.70
C PHE A 122 -23.21 17.68 -27.54
N GLY A 123 -23.36 18.10 -26.29
CA GLY A 123 -23.82 19.44 -25.93
C GLY A 123 -23.14 19.84 -24.63
N TYR A 124 -22.67 21.09 -24.53
CA TYR A 124 -21.91 21.56 -23.37
C TYR A 124 -22.64 21.31 -22.04
N GLU A 125 -23.91 21.69 -21.97
CA GLU A 125 -24.74 21.47 -20.77
C GLU A 125 -24.92 19.98 -20.44
N LYS A 126 -25.08 19.13 -21.46
CA LYS A 126 -25.15 17.67 -21.27
C LYS A 126 -23.83 17.12 -20.74
N TRP A 127 -22.71 17.62 -21.25
CA TRP A 127 -21.37 17.24 -20.83
C TRP A 127 -21.13 17.61 -19.37
N LEU A 128 -21.47 18.85 -18.99
CA LEU A 128 -21.40 19.31 -17.61
C LEU A 128 -22.30 18.48 -16.68
N ALA A 129 -23.54 18.19 -17.09
CA ALA A 129 -24.45 17.35 -16.31
C ALA A 129 -23.92 15.91 -16.15
N GLY A 130 -23.31 15.34 -17.19
CA GLY A 130 -22.66 14.03 -17.11
C GLY A 130 -21.44 14.01 -16.20
N LEU A 131 -20.66 15.09 -16.22
CA LEU A 131 -19.53 15.25 -15.33
C LEU A 131 -19.97 15.35 -13.86
N ARG A 132 -21.00 16.16 -13.55
CA ARG A 132 -21.60 16.24 -12.20
C ARG A 132 -22.11 14.89 -11.72
N ALA A 133 -22.68 14.10 -12.62
CA ALA A 133 -23.17 12.77 -12.31
C ALA A 133 -22.05 11.72 -12.17
N GLY A 134 -20.79 12.09 -12.40
CA GLY A 134 -19.67 11.16 -12.33
C GLY A 134 -19.67 10.12 -13.43
N ARG A 135 -20.37 10.32 -14.56
CA ARG A 135 -20.33 9.40 -15.71
C ARG A 135 -19.01 9.56 -16.47
N SER A 136 -17.89 9.39 -15.77
CA SER A 136 -16.58 9.80 -16.24
C SER A 136 -15.45 8.90 -15.78
N PHE A 137 -14.33 9.03 -16.48
CA PHE A 137 -13.03 8.56 -16.03
C PHE A 137 -11.96 9.55 -16.43
N VAL A 138 -10.91 9.64 -15.62
CA VAL A 138 -9.70 10.42 -15.92
C VAL A 138 -8.65 9.50 -16.51
N THR A 139 -7.81 10.01 -17.42
CA THR A 139 -6.74 9.22 -18.04
C THR A 139 -5.60 10.07 -18.58
N THR A 140 -4.42 9.44 -18.69
CA THR A 140 -3.29 9.94 -19.48
C THR A 140 -3.00 9.11 -20.73
N GLY A 141 -3.75 8.02 -20.96
CA GLY A 141 -3.56 7.11 -22.08
C GLY A 141 -4.68 6.08 -22.23
N PRO A 142 -4.80 5.11 -21.30
CA PRO A 142 -5.81 4.07 -21.37
C PRO A 142 -7.23 4.60 -21.46
N MET A 143 -7.99 4.10 -22.42
CA MET A 143 -9.45 4.28 -22.47
C MET A 143 -10.09 3.21 -21.59
N LEU A 144 -11.02 3.62 -20.73
CA LEU A 144 -11.65 2.73 -19.75
C LEU A 144 -13.17 2.79 -19.86
N PHE A 145 -13.79 1.65 -20.11
CA PHE A 145 -15.24 1.48 -20.15
C PHE A 145 -15.60 0.42 -19.12
N ALA A 146 -16.32 0.80 -18.07
CA ALA A 146 -16.55 -0.09 -16.94
C ALA A 146 -17.99 0.00 -16.45
N GLU A 147 -18.50 -1.12 -15.96
CA GLU A 147 -19.78 -1.23 -15.29
C GLU A 147 -19.62 -2.10 -14.05
N LEU A 148 -20.24 -1.68 -12.96
CA LEU A 148 -20.38 -2.46 -11.73
C LEU A 148 -21.87 -2.72 -11.54
N ASN A 149 -22.26 -4.00 -11.43
CA ASN A 149 -23.65 -4.41 -11.40
C ASN A 149 -24.49 -3.81 -12.55
N HIS A 150 -23.92 -3.79 -13.77
CA HIS A 150 -24.52 -3.19 -14.97
C HIS A 150 -24.83 -1.68 -14.85
N LYS A 151 -24.12 -0.97 -13.96
CA LYS A 151 -24.24 0.47 -13.76
C LYS A 151 -22.92 1.17 -14.07
N GLU A 152 -23.02 2.34 -14.67
CA GLU A 152 -21.88 3.19 -15.02
C GLU A 152 -21.25 3.87 -13.79
N PRO A 153 -19.97 4.30 -13.87
CA PRO A 153 -19.33 5.13 -12.86
C PRO A 153 -20.19 6.34 -12.46
N GLY A 154 -20.04 6.78 -11.21
CA GLY A 154 -20.83 7.88 -10.64
C GLY A 154 -22.20 7.47 -10.09
N THR A 155 -22.65 6.23 -10.37
CA THR A 155 -23.94 5.74 -9.89
C THR A 155 -23.93 5.47 -8.38
N TYR A 156 -24.95 5.96 -7.68
CA TYR A 156 -25.32 5.49 -6.35
C TYR A 156 -26.29 4.31 -6.49
N MET A 157 -25.82 3.12 -6.11
CA MET A 157 -26.57 1.86 -6.23
C MET A 157 -27.52 1.60 -5.05
N GLY A 158 -27.35 2.33 -3.94
CA GLY A 158 -28.09 2.08 -2.69
C GLY A 158 -27.70 0.74 -2.05
N LEU A 159 -28.62 0.20 -1.25
CA LEU A 159 -28.45 -1.08 -0.56
C LEU A 159 -28.33 -2.24 -1.56
N LEU A 160 -27.19 -2.94 -1.52
CA LEU A 160 -26.97 -4.13 -2.30
C LEU A 160 -27.81 -5.29 -1.75
N PRO A 161 -28.65 -5.97 -2.57
CA PRO A 161 -29.42 -7.12 -2.12
C PRO A 161 -28.54 -8.38 -1.95
N VAL A 162 -27.40 -8.41 -2.64
CA VAL A 162 -26.36 -9.43 -2.56
C VAL A 162 -25.00 -8.74 -2.63
N ASN A 163 -24.03 -9.22 -1.85
CA ASN A 163 -22.69 -8.61 -1.81
C ASN A 163 -21.82 -9.03 -2.99
N GLU A 164 -22.15 -10.13 -3.68
CA GLU A 164 -21.47 -10.53 -4.91
C GLU A 164 -22.15 -9.86 -6.11
N VAL A 165 -21.42 -9.00 -6.81
CA VAL A 165 -21.91 -8.27 -7.99
C VAL A 165 -20.95 -8.44 -9.17
N PRO A 166 -21.44 -8.41 -10.42
CA PRO A 166 -20.57 -8.51 -11.59
C PRO A 166 -19.84 -7.19 -11.82
N LEU A 167 -18.52 -7.27 -12.03
CA LEU A 167 -17.69 -6.21 -12.57
C LEU A 167 -17.33 -6.56 -14.02
N SER A 168 -17.68 -5.69 -14.95
CA SER A 168 -17.32 -5.83 -16.37
C SER A 168 -16.62 -4.58 -16.87
N PHE A 169 -15.49 -4.74 -17.57
CA PHE A 169 -14.81 -3.59 -18.15
C PHE A 169 -13.95 -3.95 -19.38
N THR A 170 -13.75 -2.93 -20.21
CA THR A 170 -12.83 -2.96 -21.35
C THR A 170 -11.82 -1.83 -21.19
N VAL A 171 -10.54 -2.18 -21.32
CA VAL A 171 -9.43 -1.23 -21.43
C VAL A 171 -8.88 -1.28 -22.85
N VAL A 172 -8.77 -0.13 -23.51
CA VAL A 172 -8.05 0.01 -24.77
C VAL A 172 -6.86 0.92 -24.55
N SER A 173 -5.66 0.45 -24.87
CA SER A 173 -4.46 1.27 -24.73
C SER A 173 -3.37 1.03 -25.76
N GLU A 174 -2.37 1.90 -25.80
CA GLU A 174 -1.28 1.86 -26.79
C GLU A 174 -0.24 0.78 -26.47
N GLN A 175 0.01 0.50 -25.19
CA GLN A 175 0.83 -0.62 -24.73
C GLN A 175 -0.02 -1.62 -23.94
N PRO A 176 0.45 -2.87 -23.74
CA PRO A 176 -0.23 -3.81 -22.87
C PRO A 176 -0.44 -3.21 -21.48
N VAL A 177 -1.66 -3.30 -20.96
CA VAL A 177 -1.97 -2.95 -19.58
C VAL A 177 -1.07 -3.77 -18.66
N THR A 178 -0.51 -3.14 -17.63
CA THR A 178 0.28 -3.84 -16.63
C THR A 178 -0.65 -4.56 -15.67
N PHE A 179 -1.56 -3.80 -15.05
CA PHE A 179 -2.63 -4.35 -14.21
C PHE A 179 -3.78 -3.34 -14.01
N CYS A 180 -4.92 -3.84 -13.58
CA CYS A 180 -6.07 -3.08 -13.13
C CYS A 180 -6.36 -3.41 -11.66
N GLU A 181 -6.93 -2.46 -10.93
CA GLU A 181 -7.34 -2.64 -9.53
C GLU A 181 -8.76 -2.14 -9.32
N LEU A 182 -9.61 -2.99 -8.72
CA LEU A 182 -10.85 -2.54 -8.11
C LEU A 182 -10.52 -2.02 -6.71
N ILE A 183 -10.72 -0.72 -6.51
CA ILE A 183 -10.49 -0.03 -5.25
C ILE A 183 -11.83 0.06 -4.51
N CYS A 184 -11.88 -0.35 -3.24
CA CYS A 184 -13.02 -0.10 -2.36
C CYS A 184 -12.52 0.66 -1.13
N ASN A 185 -13.12 1.82 -0.85
CA ASN A 185 -12.76 2.67 0.30
C ASN A 185 -11.23 2.94 0.43
N GLY A 186 -10.56 3.10 -0.71
CA GLY A 186 -9.12 3.38 -0.82
C GLY A 186 -8.21 2.15 -0.83
N ILE A 187 -8.78 0.95 -0.69
CA ILE A 187 -8.06 -0.33 -0.60
C ILE A 187 -8.21 -1.09 -1.93
N PRO A 188 -7.12 -1.48 -2.61
CA PRO A 188 -7.16 -2.42 -3.72
C PRO A 188 -7.70 -3.80 -3.27
N MET A 189 -8.94 -4.11 -3.64
CA MET A 189 -9.66 -5.34 -3.27
C MET A 189 -9.53 -6.46 -4.30
N VAL A 190 -9.27 -6.12 -5.55
CA VAL A 190 -9.05 -7.09 -6.64
C VAL A 190 -7.98 -6.53 -7.56
N ALA A 191 -6.95 -7.31 -7.85
CA ALA A 191 -5.90 -6.93 -8.78
C ALA A 191 -5.84 -7.89 -9.98
N LEU A 192 -6.05 -7.34 -11.18
CA LEU A 192 -6.19 -8.08 -12.43
C LEU A 192 -5.00 -7.79 -13.34
N MET A 193 -4.18 -8.80 -13.61
CA MET A 193 -2.99 -8.63 -14.45
C MET A 193 -3.37 -8.52 -15.93
N GLY A 194 -2.66 -7.68 -16.70
CA GLY A 194 -2.95 -7.46 -18.12
C GLY A 194 -2.61 -8.60 -19.09
N ARG A 195 -2.59 -9.85 -18.60
CA ARG A 195 -2.15 -11.06 -19.33
C ARG A 195 -3.05 -11.44 -20.51
N ASN A 196 -4.29 -10.93 -20.55
CA ASN A 196 -5.27 -11.21 -21.62
C ASN A 196 -5.39 -10.06 -22.63
N SER A 197 -4.38 -9.20 -22.74
CA SER A 197 -4.38 -8.07 -23.69
C SER A 197 -4.22 -8.55 -25.13
N ARG A 198 -5.24 -8.34 -25.97
CA ARG A 198 -5.23 -8.65 -27.40
C ARG A 198 -4.78 -7.44 -28.22
N LYS A 199 -3.79 -7.62 -29.09
CA LYS A 199 -3.41 -6.59 -30.07
C LYS A 199 -4.48 -6.43 -31.16
N GLN A 200 -4.91 -5.21 -31.39
CA GLN A 200 -5.94 -4.80 -32.34
C GLN A 200 -5.34 -4.40 -33.69
N PRO A 201 -6.13 -4.40 -34.80
CA PRO A 201 -5.64 -4.02 -36.13
C PRO A 201 -5.06 -2.60 -36.22
N ASN A 202 -5.54 -1.67 -35.39
CA ASN A 202 -5.03 -0.30 -35.30
C ASN A 202 -3.73 -0.18 -34.47
N GLY A 203 -3.19 -1.29 -33.99
CA GLY A 203 -1.96 -1.34 -33.19
C GLY A 203 -2.15 -1.22 -31.68
N SER A 204 -3.34 -0.83 -31.21
CA SER A 204 -3.67 -0.78 -29.77
C SER A 204 -3.79 -2.18 -29.16
N PHE A 205 -3.81 -2.26 -27.84
CA PHE A 205 -4.09 -3.44 -27.05
C PHE A 205 -5.44 -3.28 -26.35
N GLU A 206 -6.23 -4.34 -26.34
CA GLU A 206 -7.52 -4.37 -25.66
C GLU A 206 -7.54 -5.50 -24.62
N MET A 207 -7.98 -5.18 -23.42
CA MET A 207 -8.25 -6.14 -22.35
C MET A 207 -9.72 -6.05 -21.99
N GLN A 208 -10.43 -7.18 -22.08
CA GLN A 208 -11.82 -7.31 -21.64
C GLN A 208 -11.87 -8.22 -20.42
N VAL A 209 -12.66 -7.84 -19.43
CA VAL A 209 -12.81 -8.57 -18.18
C VAL A 209 -14.28 -8.61 -17.78
N GLU A 210 -14.69 -9.77 -17.28
CA GLU A 210 -15.92 -9.97 -16.55
C GLU A 210 -15.62 -10.88 -15.36
N VAL A 211 -15.79 -10.38 -14.14
CA VAL A 211 -15.51 -11.13 -12.90
C VAL A 211 -16.54 -10.80 -11.83
N PRO A 212 -16.97 -11.76 -11.00
CA PRO A 212 -17.72 -11.46 -9.79
C PRO A 212 -16.80 -10.79 -8.76
N VAL A 213 -17.32 -9.81 -8.03
CA VAL A 213 -16.60 -9.14 -6.93
C VAL A 213 -17.49 -9.09 -5.69
N HIS A 214 -16.88 -9.33 -4.53
CA HIS A 214 -17.57 -9.29 -3.25
C HIS A 214 -17.35 -7.94 -2.58
N LEU A 215 -18.45 -7.23 -2.31
CA LEU A 215 -18.47 -5.90 -1.70
C LEU A 215 -19.09 -6.00 -0.31
N ASN A 216 -18.26 -6.03 0.73
CA ASN A 216 -18.69 -6.30 2.11
C ASN A 216 -18.75 -5.03 2.98
N SER A 217 -18.57 -3.85 2.40
CA SER A 217 -18.57 -2.59 3.13
C SER A 217 -19.31 -1.49 2.37
N THR A 218 -20.12 -0.72 3.09
CA THR A 218 -20.72 0.53 2.61
C THR A 218 -19.62 1.51 2.24
N GLY A 219 -19.84 2.30 1.18
CA GLY A 219 -18.92 3.34 0.75
C GLY A 219 -18.85 3.49 -0.75
N TRP A 220 -17.62 3.52 -1.27
CA TRP A 220 -17.37 3.75 -2.69
C TRP A 220 -16.45 2.70 -3.29
N VAL A 221 -16.60 2.54 -4.61
CA VAL A 221 -15.80 1.64 -5.43
C VAL A 221 -15.30 2.41 -6.65
N ALA A 222 -14.06 2.17 -7.09
CA ALA A 222 -13.52 2.72 -8.34
C ALA A 222 -12.60 1.73 -9.03
N LEU A 223 -12.43 1.87 -10.34
CA LEU A 223 -11.51 1.05 -11.13
C LEU A 223 -10.31 1.89 -11.55
N ARG A 224 -9.11 1.41 -11.23
CA ARG A 224 -7.82 2.02 -11.57
C ARG A 224 -7.04 1.13 -12.54
N VAL A 225 -6.36 1.73 -13.50
CA VAL A 225 -5.58 1.04 -14.55
C VAL A 225 -4.17 1.59 -14.59
N TRP A 226 -3.19 0.70 -14.76
CA TRP A 226 -1.77 1.05 -14.92
C TRP A 226 -1.19 0.44 -16.19
N GLU A 227 -0.42 1.22 -16.92
CA GLU A 227 0.29 0.82 -18.13
C GLU A 227 1.72 1.37 -18.10
N ASN A 228 2.69 0.51 -17.84
CA ASN A 228 4.10 0.86 -17.93
C ASN A 228 4.54 0.99 -19.39
N ARG A 229 5.50 1.89 -19.63
CA ARG A 229 6.06 2.21 -20.94
C ARG A 229 7.54 1.80 -21.00
N PRO A 230 8.04 1.47 -22.20
CA PRO A 230 9.46 1.10 -22.37
C PRO A 230 10.46 2.19 -21.99
N ASP A 231 10.03 3.45 -21.94
CA ASP A 231 10.84 4.60 -21.52
C ASP A 231 10.88 4.78 -19.99
N GLY A 232 10.39 3.80 -19.22
CA GLY A 232 10.37 3.85 -17.75
C GLY A 232 9.21 4.63 -17.16
N ARG A 233 8.31 5.17 -18.00
CA ARG A 233 7.12 5.90 -17.54
C ARG A 233 5.90 5.02 -17.39
N PHE A 234 4.79 5.61 -16.97
CA PHE A 234 3.49 4.95 -17.03
C PHE A 234 2.40 5.85 -17.62
N ARG A 235 1.26 5.23 -17.92
CA ARG A 235 -0.04 5.85 -18.13
C ARG A 235 -1.03 5.23 -17.16
N PHE A 236 -2.06 5.98 -16.82
CA PHE A 236 -3.10 5.49 -15.92
C PHE A 236 -4.48 5.92 -16.38
N ALA A 237 -5.49 5.22 -15.87
CA ALA A 237 -6.87 5.67 -15.88
C ALA A 237 -7.53 5.39 -14.51
N HIS A 238 -8.52 6.19 -14.15
CA HIS A 238 -9.29 6.03 -12.92
C HIS A 238 -10.75 6.47 -13.14
N THR A 239 -11.72 5.63 -12.80
CA THR A 239 -13.15 6.00 -12.93
C THR A 239 -13.58 7.00 -11.86
N ALA A 240 -14.68 7.71 -12.07
CA ALA A 240 -15.43 8.25 -10.95
C ALA A 240 -15.93 7.10 -10.04
N PRO A 241 -16.23 7.37 -8.76
CA PRO A 241 -16.65 6.32 -7.84
C PRO A 241 -18.09 5.89 -8.10
N TRP A 242 -18.35 4.60 -8.00
CA TRP A 242 -19.68 4.08 -7.66
C TRP A 242 -19.88 4.19 -6.15
N TRP A 243 -21.12 4.35 -5.71
CA TRP A 243 -21.49 4.37 -4.30
C TRP A 243 -22.42 3.21 -3.97
N ILE A 244 -22.16 2.52 -2.86
CA ILE A 244 -22.88 1.32 -2.43
C ILE A 244 -23.20 1.38 -0.94
N GLU A 245 -24.28 0.72 -0.56
CA GLU A 245 -24.61 0.44 0.83
C GLU A 245 -24.69 -1.08 1.04
N VAL A 246 -24.19 -1.54 2.18
CA VAL A 246 -24.19 -2.92 2.61
C VAL A 246 -24.85 -2.97 3.99
N GLU A 247 -25.76 -3.91 4.20
CA GLU A 247 -26.48 -4.04 5.47
C GLU A 247 -25.51 -4.22 6.65
N GLY A 248 -25.75 -3.51 7.74
CA GLY A 248 -24.87 -3.55 8.93
C GLY A 248 -23.52 -2.84 8.75
N SER A 249 -23.29 -2.16 7.64
CA SER A 249 -22.07 -1.40 7.37
C SER A 249 -22.37 0.08 7.14
N THR A 250 -21.51 0.95 7.66
CA THR A 250 -21.57 2.41 7.45
C THR A 250 -20.24 2.91 6.91
N LEU A 251 -20.28 3.87 5.99
CA LEU A 251 -19.07 4.58 5.58
C LEU A 251 -18.65 5.50 6.73
N ALA A 252 -17.44 5.29 7.24
CA ALA A 252 -16.84 6.14 8.26
C ALA A 252 -15.33 6.18 8.09
N LEU A 253 -14.73 7.28 8.54
CA LEU A 253 -13.28 7.49 8.46
C LEU A 253 -12.55 6.52 9.34
N ARG A 254 -11.32 6.18 8.96
CA ARG A 254 -10.37 5.63 9.92
C ARG A 254 -9.92 6.70 10.91
N PRO A 255 -9.57 6.35 12.15
CA PRO A 255 -8.99 7.32 13.09
C PRO A 255 -7.84 8.11 12.47
N GLU A 256 -6.90 7.44 11.81
CA GLU A 256 -5.75 8.09 11.18
C GLU A 256 -6.11 9.01 9.99
N GLU A 257 -7.21 8.71 9.28
CA GLU A 257 -7.71 9.57 8.20
C GLU A 257 -8.33 10.85 8.74
N LYS A 258 -9.09 10.73 9.84
CA LYS A 258 -9.68 11.87 10.52
C LYS A 258 -8.60 12.77 11.11
N ASP A 259 -7.63 12.17 11.81
CA ASP A 259 -6.50 12.91 12.40
C ASP A 259 -5.74 13.68 11.31
N TYR A 260 -5.46 13.05 10.17
CA TYR A 260 -4.83 13.74 9.04
C TYR A 260 -5.64 14.94 8.55
N LEU A 261 -6.96 14.82 8.35
CA LEU A 261 -7.78 15.96 7.91
C LEU A 261 -7.79 17.10 8.94
N ILE A 262 -7.82 16.77 10.23
CA ILE A 262 -7.75 17.73 11.34
C ILE A 262 -6.39 18.43 11.34
N ASP A 263 -5.30 17.67 11.35
CA ASP A 263 -3.93 18.18 11.41
C ASP A 263 -3.65 19.11 10.22
N ARG A 264 -4.09 18.73 9.01
CA ARG A 264 -3.92 19.55 7.80
C ARG A 264 -4.55 20.93 7.90
N VAL A 265 -5.72 21.04 8.54
CA VAL A 265 -6.41 22.33 8.74
C VAL A 265 -5.80 23.08 9.94
N GLN A 266 -5.47 22.38 11.02
CA GLN A 266 -4.83 22.97 12.20
C GLN A 266 -3.47 23.58 11.87
N ASP A 267 -2.61 22.84 11.14
CA ASP A 267 -1.32 23.32 10.67
C ASP A 267 -1.45 24.60 9.82
N GLU A 268 -2.49 24.67 8.98
CA GLU A 268 -2.74 25.85 8.15
C GLU A 268 -3.24 27.05 8.98
N ILE A 269 -4.10 26.82 9.98
CA ILE A 269 -4.51 27.85 10.95
C ILE A 269 -3.27 28.39 11.65
N ASP A 270 -2.44 27.52 12.21
CA ASP A 270 -1.26 27.91 12.97
C ASP A 270 -0.27 28.69 12.12
N ARG A 271 -0.09 28.29 10.86
CA ARG A 271 0.74 28.99 9.87
C ARG A 271 0.21 30.37 9.48
N SER A 272 -1.10 30.57 9.52
CA SER A 272 -1.76 31.72 8.88
C SER A 272 -2.42 32.71 9.84
N GLN A 273 -2.56 32.36 11.12
CA GLN A 273 -3.28 33.15 12.13
C GLN A 273 -2.74 34.59 12.30
N ASP A 274 -1.44 34.80 12.12
CA ASP A 274 -0.81 36.12 12.25
C ASP A 274 -0.91 36.97 10.97
N VAL A 275 -1.45 36.41 9.87
CA VAL A 275 -1.48 37.05 8.54
C VAL A 275 -2.90 37.24 8.03
N LEU A 276 -3.80 36.29 8.30
CA LEU A 276 -5.17 36.31 7.79
C LEU A 276 -6.11 37.06 8.74
N GLY A 277 -7.10 37.75 8.15
CA GLY A 277 -8.18 38.38 8.93
C GLY A 277 -9.15 37.35 9.53
N GLU A 278 -9.92 37.79 10.52
CA GLU A 278 -10.88 36.94 11.25
C GLU A 278 -11.87 36.21 10.32
N GLU A 279 -12.36 36.87 9.27
CA GLU A 279 -13.30 36.28 8.31
C GLU A 279 -12.70 35.08 7.56
N ALA A 280 -11.42 35.16 7.19
CA ALA A 280 -10.73 34.07 6.50
C ALA A 280 -10.40 32.92 7.48
N LEU A 281 -10.01 33.24 8.71
CA LEU A 281 -9.78 32.23 9.76
C LEU A 281 -11.06 31.52 10.19
N ALA A 282 -12.20 32.20 10.15
CA ALA A 282 -13.51 31.58 10.44
C ALA A 282 -13.82 30.42 9.49
N GLU A 283 -13.43 30.49 8.21
CA GLU A 283 -13.58 29.39 7.26
C GLU A 283 -12.72 28.17 7.64
N TYR A 284 -11.49 28.39 8.08
CA TYR A 284 -10.61 27.31 8.55
C TYR A 284 -11.15 26.68 9.85
N HIS A 285 -11.58 27.48 10.81
CA HIS A 285 -12.18 26.96 12.04
C HIS A 285 -13.47 26.17 11.77
N ALA A 286 -14.32 26.62 10.85
CA ALA A 286 -15.50 25.87 10.43
C ALA A 286 -15.14 24.52 9.80
N ALA A 287 -14.10 24.47 8.96
CA ALA A 287 -13.59 23.22 8.41
C ALA A 287 -13.02 22.29 9.48
N LEU A 288 -12.24 22.83 10.43
CA LEU A 288 -11.67 22.07 11.54
C LEU A 288 -12.77 21.41 12.40
N GLU A 289 -13.81 22.16 12.76
CA GLU A 289 -14.93 21.63 13.53
C GLU A 289 -15.75 20.62 12.73
N SER A 290 -15.95 20.85 11.43
CA SER A 290 -16.55 19.86 10.53
C SER A 290 -15.79 18.53 10.55
N TRP A 291 -14.46 18.55 10.42
CA TRP A 291 -13.65 17.32 10.48
C TRP A 291 -13.68 16.64 11.84
N LYS A 292 -13.57 17.41 12.94
CA LYS A 292 -13.70 16.88 14.32
C LYS A 292 -15.05 16.22 14.57
N SER A 293 -16.11 16.70 13.93
CA SER A 293 -17.47 16.15 14.10
C SER A 293 -17.71 14.83 13.34
N ARG A 294 -16.86 14.45 12.39
CA ARG A 294 -17.06 13.23 11.59
C ARG A 294 -16.90 11.97 12.43
N ASP A 295 -17.76 11.00 12.16
CA ASP A 295 -17.67 9.67 12.77
C ASP A 295 -16.44 8.92 12.25
N VAL A 296 -15.80 8.20 13.17
CA VAL A 296 -14.77 7.22 12.83
C VAL A 296 -15.36 5.83 12.93
N ARG A 297 -14.97 4.95 12.02
CA ARG A 297 -15.33 3.54 12.12
C ARG A 297 -14.71 2.97 13.40
N PRO A 298 -15.42 2.12 14.16
CA PRO A 298 -14.79 1.37 15.23
C PRO A 298 -13.69 0.52 14.61
N ASP A 299 -12.45 0.72 15.01
CA ASP A 299 -11.40 -0.22 14.61
C ASP A 299 -11.71 -1.56 15.27
N ALA A 300 -11.88 -2.59 14.45
CA ALA A 300 -11.86 -3.95 14.96
C ALA A 300 -10.47 -4.16 15.58
N SER A 301 -10.41 -4.18 16.92
CA SER A 301 -9.18 -4.52 17.61
C SER A 301 -8.78 -5.91 17.17
N ASN A 302 -7.65 -6.03 16.50
CA ASN A 302 -7.01 -7.30 16.23
C ASN A 302 -5.89 -7.47 17.26
N SER A 303 -6.20 -7.25 18.55
CA SER A 303 -5.19 -7.22 19.62
C SER A 303 -4.30 -8.45 19.51
N GLN A 304 -3.05 -8.20 19.13
CA GLN A 304 -1.99 -9.18 19.01
C GLN A 304 -1.14 -9.17 20.29
N LEU A 305 -1.54 -8.52 21.38
CA LEU A 305 -0.78 -8.58 22.62
C LEU A 305 -0.96 -9.96 23.26
N ARG A 306 -0.02 -10.86 23.00
CA ARG A 306 -0.07 -12.27 23.44
C ARG A 306 0.43 -12.48 24.87
N SER A 307 1.21 -11.53 25.40
CA SER A 307 1.72 -11.55 26.78
C SER A 307 1.48 -10.20 27.45
N ALA A 308 0.92 -10.23 28.66
CA ALA A 308 0.61 -9.03 29.45
C ALA A 308 1.75 -8.62 30.40
N SER A 309 2.96 -9.19 30.27
CA SER A 309 4.07 -8.81 31.14
C SER A 309 4.62 -7.43 30.78
N ASP A 310 5.08 -6.68 31.79
CA ASP A 310 5.68 -5.36 31.58
C ASP A 310 6.94 -5.41 30.71
N ALA A 311 7.68 -6.52 30.76
CA ALA A 311 8.84 -6.72 29.89
C ALA A 311 8.40 -6.83 28.42
N ALA A 312 7.44 -7.71 28.12
CA ALA A 312 6.92 -7.87 26.77
C ALA A 312 6.27 -6.57 26.24
N LEU A 313 5.52 -5.88 27.11
CA LEU A 313 4.91 -4.60 26.75
C LEU A 313 5.96 -3.52 26.47
N ARG A 314 7.03 -3.44 27.27
CA ARG A 314 8.14 -2.52 27.02
C ARG A 314 8.80 -2.79 25.67
N ASP A 315 9.09 -4.06 25.37
CA ASP A 315 9.75 -4.44 24.12
C ASP A 315 8.87 -4.09 22.91
N TRP A 316 7.57 -4.39 22.97
CA TRP A 316 6.63 -4.03 21.91
C TRP A 316 6.46 -2.53 21.73
N LEU A 317 6.26 -1.77 22.82
CA LEU A 317 6.13 -0.32 22.73
C LEU A 317 7.41 0.32 22.17
N ASN A 318 8.59 -0.14 22.59
CA ASN A 318 9.86 0.37 22.05
C ASN A 318 10.01 0.02 20.56
N ASN A 319 9.69 -1.22 20.17
CA ASN A 319 9.70 -1.65 18.77
C ASN A 319 8.75 -0.81 17.89
N MET A 320 7.53 -0.57 18.37
CA MET A 320 6.48 0.13 17.62
C MET A 320 6.71 1.64 17.57
N VAL A 321 6.89 2.28 18.73
CA VAL A 321 6.94 3.75 18.84
C VAL A 321 8.32 4.30 18.46
N THR A 322 9.40 3.65 18.90
CA THR A 322 10.77 4.14 18.68
C THR A 322 11.29 3.74 17.30
N TYR A 323 11.26 2.45 16.98
CA TYR A 323 11.85 1.92 15.74
C TYR A 323 10.91 2.08 14.54
N HIS A 324 9.67 1.61 14.64
CA HIS A 324 8.73 1.63 13.51
C HIS A 324 7.90 2.92 13.39
N ARG A 325 7.99 3.83 14.38
CA ARG A 325 7.23 5.09 14.44
C ARG A 325 5.73 4.90 14.22
N PHE A 326 5.14 3.97 14.97
CA PHE A 326 3.70 3.76 14.96
C PHE A 326 2.98 4.95 15.62
N THR A 327 1.87 5.38 15.02
CA THR A 327 0.97 6.36 15.64
C THR A 327 0.19 5.72 16.79
N PRO A 328 -0.40 6.50 17.71
CA PRO A 328 -1.24 5.95 18.77
C PRO A 328 -2.39 5.06 18.26
N ALA A 329 -2.98 5.39 17.12
CA ALA A 329 -4.02 4.57 16.48
C ALA A 329 -3.45 3.21 16.01
N GLU A 330 -2.26 3.20 15.41
CA GLU A 330 -1.60 1.95 15.01
C GLU A 330 -1.20 1.10 16.22
N VAL A 331 -0.76 1.73 17.31
CA VAL A 331 -0.47 1.04 18.57
C VAL A 331 -1.74 0.42 19.15
N GLN A 332 -2.86 1.15 19.15
CA GLN A 332 -4.15 0.64 19.60
C GLN A 332 -4.60 -0.57 18.76
N LYS A 333 -4.45 -0.49 17.43
CA LYS A 333 -4.83 -1.57 16.52
C LYS A 333 -4.10 -2.88 16.83
N VAL A 334 -2.81 -2.80 17.16
CA VAL A 334 -1.96 -3.97 17.42
C VAL A 334 -2.02 -4.44 18.86
N LEU A 335 -2.01 -3.54 19.85
CA LEU A 335 -1.94 -3.93 21.27
C LEU A 335 -3.30 -3.93 21.97
N GLY A 336 -4.31 -3.27 21.38
CA GLY A 336 -5.63 -3.10 21.99
C GLY A 336 -5.68 -2.07 23.12
N LEU A 337 -4.60 -1.32 23.35
CA LEU A 337 -4.52 -0.29 24.39
C LEU A 337 -5.17 1.02 23.91
N SER A 338 -6.02 1.61 24.74
CA SER A 338 -6.55 2.96 24.52
C SER A 338 -5.44 4.02 24.58
N SER A 339 -5.68 5.21 24.03
CA SER A 339 -4.69 6.31 24.05
C SER A 339 -4.23 6.68 25.46
N GLU A 340 -5.12 6.62 26.46
CA GLU A 340 -4.78 6.88 27.87
C GLU A 340 -3.87 5.77 28.45
N GLU A 341 -4.20 4.51 28.17
CA GLU A 341 -3.39 3.35 28.60
C GLU A 341 -2.01 3.36 27.96
N GLN A 342 -1.93 3.74 26.67
CA GLN A 342 -0.66 3.89 25.96
C GLN A 342 0.20 4.97 26.59
N ALA A 343 -0.34 6.18 26.81
CA ALA A 343 0.38 7.28 27.43
C ALA A 343 0.87 6.91 28.85
N ALA A 344 0.02 6.23 29.63
CA ALA A 344 0.40 5.74 30.96
C ALA A 344 1.51 4.67 30.88
N ALA A 345 1.44 3.75 29.91
CA ALA A 345 2.44 2.70 29.72
C ALA A 345 3.80 3.27 29.28
N LEU A 346 3.83 4.19 28.31
CA LEU A 346 5.05 4.85 27.86
C LEU A 346 5.77 5.56 29.01
N LYS A 347 5.03 6.34 29.81
CA LYS A 347 5.58 7.01 31.00
C LYS A 347 6.09 6.02 32.05
N ARG A 348 5.31 4.97 32.35
CA ARG A 348 5.64 3.96 33.37
C ARG A 348 6.85 3.11 33.00
N LEU A 349 7.03 2.84 31.72
CA LEU A 349 8.10 2.01 31.18
C LEU A 349 9.33 2.82 30.76
N SER A 350 9.28 4.15 30.90
CA SER A 350 10.34 5.10 30.53
C SER A 350 10.70 5.04 29.05
N ILE A 351 9.68 4.99 28.18
CA ILE A 351 9.85 5.04 26.72
C ILE A 351 9.48 6.44 26.27
N ASP A 352 10.44 7.15 25.71
CA ASP A 352 10.24 8.45 25.08
C ASP A 352 9.94 8.25 23.59
N GLY A 353 8.74 8.60 23.16
CA GLY A 353 8.31 8.42 21.77
C GLY A 353 9.06 9.31 20.78
N ASP A 354 9.65 10.41 21.25
CA ASP A 354 10.44 11.33 20.43
C ASP A 354 11.92 10.91 20.37
N GLN A 355 12.33 9.93 21.18
CA GLN A 355 13.69 9.42 21.18
C GLN A 355 14.05 8.86 19.80
N LYS A 356 15.27 9.14 19.34
CA LYS A 356 15.83 8.52 18.14
C LYS A 356 16.16 7.05 18.40
N ALA A 357 15.78 6.19 17.45
CA ALA A 357 16.20 4.79 17.49
C ALA A 357 17.72 4.68 17.40
N GLU A 358 18.28 3.75 18.18
CA GLU A 358 19.71 3.45 18.15
C GLU A 358 19.98 2.27 17.23
N PHE A 359 20.97 2.44 16.34
CA PHE A 359 21.39 1.43 15.37
C PHE A 359 22.87 1.12 15.56
N SER A 360 23.21 -0.17 15.56
CA SER A 360 24.60 -0.63 15.62
C SER A 360 25.33 -0.36 14.31
N GLU A 361 26.62 -0.01 14.40
CA GLU A 361 27.54 0.03 13.26
C GLU A 361 28.15 -1.34 12.95
N GLU A 362 28.09 -2.29 13.90
CA GLU A 362 28.70 -3.62 13.78
C GLU A 362 27.77 -4.63 13.08
N ARG A 363 26.46 -4.46 13.24
CA ARG A 363 25.44 -5.34 12.67
C ARG A 363 24.14 -4.62 12.34
N LEU A 364 23.43 -5.13 11.34
CA LEU A 364 22.09 -4.69 10.98
C LEU A 364 21.12 -4.86 12.16
N THR A 365 20.16 -3.94 12.24
CA THR A 365 19.08 -4.03 13.22
C THR A 365 17.93 -4.84 12.63
N VAL A 366 17.59 -5.93 13.33
CA VAL A 366 16.51 -6.85 12.97
C VAL A 366 15.57 -6.97 14.16
N LEU A 367 14.28 -6.78 13.93
CA LEU A 367 13.24 -6.83 14.97
C LEU A 367 12.02 -7.61 14.47
N PRO A 368 11.26 -8.30 15.35
CA PRO A 368 9.96 -8.86 14.97
C PRO A 368 9.07 -7.76 14.39
N TYR A 369 8.35 -8.04 13.30
CA TYR A 369 7.47 -7.05 12.68
C TYR A 369 6.22 -6.87 13.57
N PRO A 370 5.84 -5.65 13.97
CA PRO A 370 4.70 -5.47 14.88
C PRO A 370 3.34 -5.92 14.32
N GLY A 371 3.19 -6.02 13.01
CA GLY A 371 1.89 -6.21 12.37
C GLY A 371 1.05 -4.92 12.36
N GLY A 372 -0.26 -5.06 12.12
CA GLY A 372 -1.20 -3.93 12.07
C GLY A 372 -1.12 -3.08 10.78
N ARG A 373 0.10 -2.80 10.30
CA ARG A 373 0.35 -2.32 8.94
C ARG A 373 0.31 -3.50 7.97
N HIS A 374 -0.33 -3.32 6.83
CA HIS A 374 -0.15 -4.26 5.72
C HIS A 374 1.31 -4.14 5.26
N PRO A 375 2.03 -5.25 4.99
CA PRO A 375 3.43 -5.18 4.58
C PRO A 375 3.61 -4.97 3.06
N ARG A 376 2.55 -5.14 2.25
CA ARG A 376 2.53 -4.88 0.81
C ARG A 376 1.82 -3.58 0.44
N THR A 377 2.36 -2.90 -0.57
CA THR A 377 1.81 -1.68 -1.19
C THR A 377 0.65 -1.93 -2.17
N GLY A 378 0.53 -3.13 -2.75
CA GLY A 378 -0.50 -3.48 -3.73
C GLY A 378 -0.69 -5.00 -3.81
N PHE A 379 -1.65 -5.47 -4.60
CA PHE A 379 -2.04 -6.90 -4.64
C PHE A 379 -2.39 -7.43 -3.23
N LEU A 380 -3.23 -6.67 -2.51
CA LEU A 380 -3.62 -6.95 -1.13
C LEU A 380 -4.57 -8.16 -1.04
N ASP A 381 -5.33 -8.40 -2.10
CA ASP A 381 -6.16 -9.59 -2.31
C ASP A 381 -5.36 -10.89 -2.35
N GLY A 382 -4.07 -10.80 -2.68
CA GLY A 382 -3.13 -11.91 -2.57
C GLY A 382 -2.47 -12.07 -1.19
N ALA A 383 -2.88 -11.31 -0.17
CA ALA A 383 -2.42 -11.45 1.22
C ALA A 383 -3.40 -10.80 2.22
N LEU A 384 -4.61 -11.35 2.35
CA LEU A 384 -5.59 -10.85 3.32
C LEU A 384 -5.13 -11.19 4.75
N ASP A 385 -5.34 -10.28 5.70
CA ASP A 385 -5.01 -10.47 7.12
C ASP A 385 -3.62 -11.08 7.38
N PRO A 386 -2.53 -10.40 6.95
CA PRO A 386 -1.18 -10.92 7.11
C PRO A 386 -0.83 -11.13 8.58
N GLN A 387 -0.39 -12.34 8.91
CA GLN A 387 0.04 -12.72 10.25
C GLN A 387 1.46 -12.22 10.50
N ARG A 388 1.77 -11.76 11.71
CA ARG A 388 3.13 -11.30 12.05
C ARG A 388 4.10 -12.42 12.43
N ASP A 389 3.59 -13.62 12.67
CA ASP A 389 4.29 -14.76 13.28
C ASP A 389 5.59 -15.16 12.57
N THR A 390 5.64 -14.98 11.25
CA THR A 390 6.78 -15.31 10.40
C THR A 390 7.45 -14.07 9.82
N LYS A 391 7.08 -12.87 10.31
CA LYS A 391 7.53 -11.60 9.76
C LYS A 391 8.48 -10.89 10.69
N PHE A 392 9.58 -10.43 10.12
CA PHE A 392 10.53 -9.57 10.82
C PHE A 392 10.93 -8.40 9.92
N SER A 393 11.38 -7.33 10.54
CA SER A 393 11.85 -6.13 9.88
C SER A 393 13.36 -6.09 9.88
N VAL A 394 13.93 -5.70 8.74
CA VAL A 394 15.36 -5.38 8.60
C VAL A 394 15.47 -3.90 8.30
N PHE A 395 16.06 -3.15 9.23
CA PHE A 395 16.29 -1.72 9.06
C PHE A 395 17.47 -1.50 8.12
N LEU A 396 17.29 -0.58 7.17
CA LEU A 396 18.28 -0.34 6.13
C LEU A 396 19.58 0.22 6.76
N PRO A 397 20.77 -0.16 6.26
CA PRO A 397 22.04 0.26 6.87
C PRO A 397 22.44 1.70 6.54
N TRP A 398 21.79 2.34 5.58
CA TRP A 398 22.11 3.70 5.16
C TRP A 398 21.29 4.73 5.91
N ASP A 399 21.97 5.81 6.31
CA ASP A 399 21.31 7.03 6.79
C ASP A 399 20.91 7.88 5.58
N ARG A 400 19.62 8.17 5.46
CA ARG A 400 19.04 8.99 4.39
C ARG A 400 18.11 10.03 5.03
N PRO A 401 18.65 11.14 5.58
CA PRO A 401 17.86 12.16 6.25
C PRO A 401 16.75 12.76 5.38
N GLU A 402 16.92 12.75 4.05
CA GLU A 402 15.89 13.16 3.09
C GLU A 402 14.64 12.29 3.12
N PHE A 403 14.78 11.03 3.56
CA PHE A 403 13.68 10.08 3.73
C PHE A 403 13.33 9.87 5.19
N ASP A 404 14.31 9.94 6.10
CA ASP A 404 14.19 9.60 7.51
C ASP A 404 14.69 10.74 8.43
N PRO A 405 14.09 11.94 8.38
CA PRO A 405 14.56 13.12 9.12
C PRO A 405 14.53 12.94 10.65
N ALA A 406 13.69 12.04 11.16
CA ALA A 406 13.56 11.68 12.57
C ALA A 406 14.46 10.50 13.00
N GLY A 407 15.36 10.04 12.14
CA GLY A 407 16.31 8.96 12.44
C GLY A 407 15.66 7.60 12.70
N SER A 408 14.47 7.34 12.18
CA SER A 408 13.77 6.05 12.34
C SER A 408 14.33 4.94 11.45
N ARG A 409 15.07 5.31 10.39
CA ARG A 409 15.49 4.48 9.26
C ARG A 409 14.34 3.72 8.59
N SER A 410 14.32 3.72 7.27
CA SER A 410 13.44 2.87 6.50
C SER A 410 13.75 1.38 6.73
N TYR A 411 12.81 0.48 6.45
CA TYR A 411 12.95 -0.95 6.68
C TYR A 411 12.23 -1.80 5.63
N VAL A 412 12.67 -3.04 5.45
CA VAL A 412 11.91 -4.06 4.71
C VAL A 412 11.24 -5.03 5.67
N VAL A 413 10.14 -5.64 5.25
CA VAL A 413 9.53 -6.75 5.97
C VAL A 413 9.84 -8.05 5.24
N VAL A 414 10.45 -9.00 5.95
CA VAL A 414 10.77 -10.34 5.44
C VAL A 414 9.74 -11.31 6.01
N ASP A 415 9.08 -12.08 5.16
CA ASP A 415 8.17 -13.16 5.54
C ASP A 415 8.86 -14.51 5.32
N LEU A 416 9.20 -15.18 6.43
CA LEU A 416 10.07 -16.36 6.47
C LEU A 416 9.46 -17.48 7.33
N PRO A 417 8.79 -18.47 6.73
CA PRO A 417 8.32 -18.50 5.34
C PRO A 417 6.94 -17.83 5.17
N GLU A 418 6.66 -17.31 3.97
CA GLU A 418 5.31 -16.85 3.60
C GLU A 418 4.40 -18.05 3.32
N ALA A 419 4.89 -19.05 2.58
CA ALA A 419 4.11 -20.25 2.24
C ALA A 419 4.99 -21.51 2.18
N ILE A 420 4.42 -22.65 2.56
CA ILE A 420 5.04 -23.98 2.41
C ILE A 420 4.06 -24.88 1.66
N PHE A 421 4.49 -25.42 0.53
CA PHE A 421 3.78 -26.44 -0.24
C PHE A 421 4.49 -27.78 -0.08
N THR A 422 3.73 -28.85 0.09
CA THR A 422 4.24 -30.23 0.06
C THR A 422 3.38 -31.08 -0.88
N ASN A 423 3.67 -32.37 -1.03
CA ASN A 423 2.79 -33.34 -1.68
C ASN A 423 1.41 -33.48 -1.02
N LEU A 424 1.21 -32.94 0.19
CA LEU A 424 -0.09 -32.87 0.86
C LEU A 424 -0.93 -31.66 0.39
N GLY A 425 -0.33 -30.68 -0.28
CA GLY A 425 -0.97 -29.41 -0.65
C GLY A 425 -0.30 -28.20 0.02
N LEU A 426 -1.02 -27.08 0.07
CA LEU A 426 -0.57 -25.88 0.79
C LEU A 426 -0.60 -26.16 2.30
N THR A 427 0.58 -26.40 2.86
CA THR A 427 0.77 -26.89 4.22
C THR A 427 0.88 -25.75 5.23
N TYR A 428 1.33 -24.57 4.80
CA TYR A 428 1.32 -23.37 5.63
C TYR A 428 1.21 -22.13 4.76
N LEU A 429 0.53 -21.11 5.28
CA LEU A 429 0.41 -19.80 4.67
C LEU A 429 0.33 -18.72 5.77
N ALA A 430 1.14 -17.68 5.66
CA ALA A 430 1.27 -16.60 6.64
C ALA A 430 0.21 -15.49 6.53
N HIS A 431 -0.87 -15.75 5.80
CA HIS A 431 -1.99 -14.85 5.52
C HIS A 431 -3.18 -15.67 5.02
N THR A 432 -4.30 -15.01 4.79
CA THR A 432 -5.54 -15.59 4.28
C THR A 432 -5.72 -15.17 2.82
N HIS A 433 -5.91 -16.10 1.90
CA HIS A 433 -6.41 -15.82 0.54
C HIS A 433 -6.64 -17.15 -0.20
N VAL A 434 -5.82 -18.15 0.08
CA VAL A 434 -5.92 -19.52 -0.43
C VAL A 434 -6.05 -20.49 0.74
N PRO A 435 -7.01 -21.42 0.70
CA PRO A 435 -7.13 -22.45 1.72
C PRO A 435 -5.87 -23.30 1.83
N THR A 436 -5.38 -23.44 3.06
CA THR A 436 -4.42 -24.49 3.45
C THR A 436 -5.16 -25.79 3.75
N ILE A 437 -4.43 -26.90 3.83
CA ILE A 437 -4.99 -28.19 4.27
C ILE A 437 -5.61 -28.14 5.68
N TRP A 438 -5.23 -27.15 6.50
CA TRP A 438 -5.77 -26.96 7.84
C TRP A 438 -7.07 -26.18 7.82
N SER A 439 -7.14 -25.10 7.05
CA SER A 439 -8.37 -24.32 6.90
C SER A 439 -9.45 -25.10 6.18
N GLU A 440 -9.10 -25.97 5.23
CA GLU A 440 -10.06 -26.91 4.61
C GLU A 440 -10.62 -27.92 5.62
N ALA A 441 -9.88 -28.19 6.69
CA ALA A 441 -10.28 -29.05 7.81
C ALA A 441 -10.78 -28.25 9.03
N ASP A 442 -11.16 -26.98 8.85
CA ASP A 442 -11.61 -26.06 9.92
C ASP A 442 -10.68 -26.03 11.15
N THR A 443 -9.38 -26.21 10.92
CA THR A 443 -8.36 -26.25 11.98
C THR A 443 -7.59 -24.94 12.01
N ALA A 444 -7.84 -24.12 13.03
CA ALA A 444 -7.08 -22.91 13.29
C ALA A 444 -5.69 -23.25 13.86
N LEU A 445 -4.64 -22.64 13.29
CA LEU A 445 -3.29 -22.76 13.81
C LEU A 445 -3.07 -21.74 14.95
N PRO A 446 -2.33 -22.10 16.02
CA PRO A 446 -2.03 -21.16 17.10
C PRO A 446 -1.16 -20.01 16.60
N GLN A 447 -1.34 -18.84 17.18
CA GLN A 447 -0.49 -17.68 16.95
C GLN A 447 0.85 -17.79 17.69
N LEU A 448 1.95 -17.34 17.07
CA LEU A 448 3.34 -17.49 17.55
C LEU A 448 4.15 -16.19 17.43
N GLU A 449 5.03 -15.93 18.39
CA GLU A 449 6.02 -14.84 18.31
C GLU A 449 7.41 -15.36 17.99
N TRP A 450 8.22 -14.49 17.38
CA TRP A 450 9.67 -14.68 17.32
C TRP A 450 10.26 -14.65 18.74
N ASN A 451 11.17 -15.58 19.02
CA ASN A 451 12.04 -15.48 20.17
C ASN A 451 13.24 -14.60 19.80
N VAL A 452 13.46 -13.54 20.58
CA VAL A 452 14.59 -12.62 20.40
C VAL A 452 15.76 -13.14 21.22
N THR A 453 16.89 -13.41 20.56
CA THR A 453 18.11 -13.92 21.18
C THR A 453 19.24 -12.89 21.08
N ASP A 454 20.34 -13.11 21.81
CA ASP A 454 21.52 -12.24 21.75
C ASP A 454 22.11 -12.17 20.32
N THR A 455 21.92 -13.22 19.53
CA THR A 455 22.48 -13.37 18.19
C THR A 455 21.50 -13.07 17.06
N GLY A 456 20.20 -12.88 17.34
CA GLY A 456 19.20 -12.61 16.31
C GLY A 456 17.79 -13.05 16.68
N LEU A 457 17.07 -13.67 15.75
CA LEU A 457 15.70 -14.16 15.96
C LEU A 457 15.60 -15.66 15.67
N GLU A 458 14.74 -16.35 16.41
CA GLU A 458 14.38 -17.74 16.12
C GLU A 458 12.87 -17.97 16.27
N MET A 459 12.34 -18.90 15.48
CA MET A 459 10.95 -19.32 15.62
C MET A 459 10.79 -20.80 15.28
N GLU A 460 9.79 -21.43 15.90
CA GLU A 460 9.37 -22.80 15.60
C GLU A 460 7.85 -22.88 15.58
N ARG A 461 7.30 -23.59 14.58
CA ARG A 461 5.90 -23.97 14.50
C ARG A 461 5.74 -25.48 14.43
N ILE A 462 4.80 -26.01 15.21
CA ILE A 462 4.35 -27.40 15.17
C ILE A 462 2.96 -27.44 14.54
N LEU A 463 2.80 -28.23 13.48
CA LEU A 463 1.54 -28.41 12.76
C LEU A 463 0.75 -29.62 13.30
N PRO A 464 -0.58 -29.68 13.10
CA PRO A 464 -1.44 -30.72 13.66
C PRO A 464 -1.06 -32.17 13.30
N ASN A 465 -0.44 -32.39 12.14
CA ASN A 465 0.02 -33.72 11.72
C ASN A 465 1.45 -34.06 12.17
N GLY A 466 2.07 -33.24 13.03
CA GLY A 466 3.41 -33.45 13.55
C GLY A 466 4.54 -32.85 12.70
N ILE A 467 4.27 -32.30 11.51
CA ILE A 467 5.27 -31.52 10.77
C ILE A 467 5.71 -30.34 11.64
N ARG A 468 7.03 -30.14 11.75
CA ARG A 468 7.62 -29.00 12.45
C ARG A 468 8.45 -28.21 11.46
N PHE A 469 8.39 -26.90 11.51
CA PHE A 469 9.31 -26.05 10.77
C PHE A 469 9.72 -24.87 11.63
N GLY A 470 10.87 -24.29 11.30
CA GLY A 470 11.37 -23.12 12.01
C GLY A 470 12.36 -22.33 11.18
N ALA A 471 12.70 -21.16 11.69
CA ALA A 471 13.65 -20.27 11.07
C ALA A 471 14.60 -19.67 12.11
N THR A 472 15.85 -19.44 11.73
CA THR A 472 16.79 -18.60 12.47
C THR A 472 17.24 -17.43 11.58
N VAL A 473 17.42 -16.27 12.19
CA VAL A 473 17.81 -15.02 11.52
C VAL A 473 18.99 -14.42 12.27
N THR A 474 20.12 -14.27 11.61
CA THR A 474 21.36 -13.76 12.22
C THR A 474 21.83 -12.51 11.46
N PRO A 475 21.71 -11.31 12.04
CA PRO A 475 22.20 -10.09 11.40
C PRO A 475 23.73 -9.95 11.51
N GLY A 476 24.39 -9.78 10.36
CA GLY A 476 25.76 -9.30 10.21
C GLY A 476 25.82 -7.82 9.85
N ALA A 477 26.99 -7.32 9.43
CA ALA A 477 27.23 -5.90 9.15
C ALA A 477 26.41 -5.33 7.98
N ASP A 478 26.41 -6.05 6.84
CA ASP A 478 25.73 -5.68 5.59
C ASP A 478 24.88 -6.83 5.02
N VAL A 479 24.68 -7.88 5.81
CA VAL A 479 23.96 -9.11 5.44
C VAL A 479 23.13 -9.63 6.59
N VAL A 480 21.98 -10.23 6.30
CA VAL A 480 21.22 -11.05 7.24
C VAL A 480 21.26 -12.49 6.75
N ASP A 481 21.82 -13.38 7.56
CA ASP A 481 21.81 -14.83 7.34
C ASP A 481 20.48 -15.42 7.84
N MET A 482 19.91 -16.33 7.06
CA MET A 482 18.63 -16.96 7.35
C MET A 482 18.76 -18.48 7.14
N ASP A 483 18.39 -19.28 8.13
CA ASP A 483 18.25 -20.74 7.98
C ASP A 483 16.78 -21.10 8.18
N LEU A 484 16.21 -21.85 7.24
CA LEU A 484 14.88 -22.39 7.32
C LEU A 484 14.99 -23.91 7.36
N TRP A 485 14.25 -24.56 8.26
CA TRP A 485 14.27 -26.01 8.40
C TRP A 485 12.87 -26.60 8.54
N LEU A 486 12.73 -27.87 8.15
CA LEU A 486 11.50 -28.64 8.29
C LEU A 486 11.81 -30.06 8.74
N THR A 487 11.15 -30.50 9.82
CA THR A 487 11.14 -31.89 10.30
C THR A 487 9.84 -32.57 9.91
N ASN A 488 9.94 -33.73 9.26
CA ASN A 488 8.77 -34.52 8.88
C ASN A 488 8.28 -35.37 10.06
N GLY A 489 7.24 -34.92 10.77
CA GLY A 489 6.59 -35.74 11.82
C GLY A 489 5.48 -36.67 11.32
N THR A 490 5.28 -36.80 10.00
CA THR A 490 4.28 -37.70 9.43
C THR A 490 4.85 -39.13 9.26
N LYS A 491 4.03 -40.06 8.76
CA LYS A 491 4.42 -41.46 8.53
C LYS A 491 5.02 -41.72 7.16
N ASP A 492 4.80 -40.82 6.20
CA ASP A 492 5.19 -40.98 4.80
C ASP A 492 6.21 -39.89 4.42
N PRO A 493 7.05 -40.09 3.39
CA PRO A 493 7.96 -39.06 2.91
C PRO A 493 7.21 -37.80 2.44
N LEU A 494 7.74 -36.64 2.80
CA LEU A 494 7.31 -35.36 2.23
C LEU A 494 8.14 -35.06 0.98
N THR A 495 7.47 -34.73 -0.11
CA THR A 495 8.09 -34.45 -1.41
C THR A 495 7.50 -33.19 -2.03
N ASN A 496 8.10 -32.71 -3.13
CA ASN A 496 7.68 -31.49 -3.83
C ASN A 496 7.60 -30.26 -2.91
N MET A 497 8.54 -30.17 -1.98
CA MET A 497 8.50 -29.21 -0.88
C MET A 497 9.01 -27.83 -1.32
N ARG A 498 8.10 -27.02 -1.87
CA ARG A 498 8.40 -25.65 -2.32
C ARG A 498 8.06 -24.67 -1.23
N VAL A 499 8.93 -23.69 -1.03
CA VAL A 499 8.73 -22.63 -0.05
C VAL A 499 8.71 -21.29 -0.77
N GLN A 500 7.82 -20.40 -0.35
CA GLN A 500 7.85 -19.01 -0.78
C GLN A 500 8.35 -18.15 0.39
N ASN A 501 9.38 -17.37 0.11
CA ASN A 501 9.88 -16.32 1.00
C ASN A 501 9.70 -14.98 0.29
N CYS A 502 9.31 -13.96 1.04
CA CYS A 502 8.95 -12.67 0.45
C CYS A 502 9.63 -11.52 1.18
N ILE A 503 10.36 -10.69 0.43
CA ILE A 503 10.91 -9.43 0.92
C ILE A 503 10.00 -8.31 0.43
N MET A 504 9.26 -7.69 1.33
CA MET A 504 8.26 -6.66 1.03
C MET A 504 8.81 -5.26 1.32
N LEU A 505 8.72 -4.37 0.33
CA LEU A 505 9.45 -3.11 0.29
C LEU A 505 8.61 -1.89 0.70
N GLN A 506 7.42 -2.09 1.28
CA GLN A 506 6.53 -0.97 1.62
C GLN A 506 7.18 0.04 2.57
N GLY A 507 7.90 -0.43 3.59
CA GLY A 507 8.61 0.42 4.55
C GLY A 507 9.96 0.96 4.05
N ALA A 508 10.40 0.56 2.85
CA ALA A 508 11.71 0.90 2.31
C ALA A 508 11.59 2.13 1.39
N LYS A 509 11.77 3.32 1.96
CA LYS A 509 11.66 4.57 1.19
C LYS A 509 12.65 4.60 0.01
N GLY A 510 12.13 5.00 -1.15
CA GLY A 510 12.88 4.98 -2.42
C GLY A 510 12.85 3.65 -3.17
N PHE A 511 12.16 2.62 -2.65
CA PHE A 511 12.02 1.31 -3.31
C PHE A 511 10.55 0.98 -3.69
N HIS A 512 9.72 2.00 -3.86
CA HIS A 512 8.26 1.87 -3.99
C HIS A 512 7.79 1.49 -5.40
N ASP A 513 8.71 1.38 -6.37
CA ASP A 513 8.36 1.23 -7.78
C ASP A 513 7.65 -0.11 -8.07
N GLN A 514 6.37 -0.05 -8.44
CA GLN A 514 5.51 -1.22 -8.71
C GLN A 514 5.70 -1.72 -10.16
N THR A 515 6.93 -2.12 -10.44
CA THR A 515 7.43 -2.61 -11.73
C THR A 515 8.60 -3.57 -11.48
N ASN A 516 9.11 -4.18 -12.55
CA ASN A 516 10.36 -4.96 -12.51
C ASN A 516 11.53 -4.24 -13.18
N SER A 517 11.37 -2.99 -13.66
CA SER A 517 12.46 -2.24 -14.29
C SER A 517 13.62 -1.94 -13.35
N ASN A 518 13.36 -1.84 -12.04
CA ASN A 518 14.39 -1.64 -11.02
C ASN A 518 14.95 -2.94 -10.42
N LYS A 519 14.70 -4.10 -11.06
CA LYS A 519 15.04 -5.41 -10.51
C LYS A 519 15.93 -6.21 -11.46
N VAL A 520 16.84 -6.98 -10.88
CA VAL A 520 17.62 -8.02 -11.55
C VAL A 520 17.13 -9.37 -11.05
N LEU A 521 16.57 -10.18 -11.95
CA LEU A 521 16.06 -11.52 -11.64
C LEU A 521 17.02 -12.56 -12.23
N GLN A 522 18.00 -13.02 -11.44
CA GLN A 522 19.04 -13.94 -11.88
C GLN A 522 19.26 -15.04 -10.84
N ALA A 523 18.57 -16.17 -10.98
CA ALA A 523 18.63 -17.27 -10.02
C ALA A 523 20.09 -17.67 -9.65
N PRO A 524 20.39 -17.86 -8.34
CA PRO A 524 19.46 -17.82 -7.22
C PRO A 524 19.18 -16.40 -6.69
N PHE A 525 19.76 -15.36 -7.27
CA PHE A 525 19.67 -13.98 -6.81
C PHE A 525 18.44 -13.24 -7.35
N VAL A 526 17.83 -12.44 -6.48
CA VAL A 526 16.97 -11.32 -6.86
C VAL A 526 17.56 -10.07 -6.25
N ALA A 527 17.77 -9.03 -7.07
CA ALA A 527 18.23 -7.73 -6.62
C ALA A 527 17.23 -6.64 -6.99
N VAL A 528 17.13 -5.61 -6.16
CA VAL A 528 16.32 -4.40 -6.41
C VAL A 528 17.15 -3.18 -6.05
N HIS A 529 17.03 -2.11 -6.83
CA HIS A 529 17.66 -0.84 -6.53
C HIS A 529 16.65 0.27 -6.22
N ASP A 530 17.12 1.28 -5.50
CA ASP A 530 16.38 2.51 -5.23
C ASP A 530 16.30 3.39 -6.49
N GLU A 531 15.59 4.50 -6.41
CA GLU A 531 15.44 5.42 -7.54
C GLU A 531 16.75 5.97 -8.12
N SER A 532 17.82 6.06 -7.32
CA SER A 532 19.13 6.52 -7.84
C SER A 532 19.92 5.42 -8.54
N GLY A 533 19.64 4.15 -8.23
CA GLY A 533 20.42 3.01 -8.73
C GLY A 533 21.69 2.73 -7.94
N ASP A 534 21.91 3.43 -6.82
CA ASP A 534 23.12 3.28 -6.00
C ASP A 534 22.93 2.36 -4.80
N TYR A 535 21.69 2.20 -4.32
CA TYR A 535 21.38 1.39 -3.15
C TYR A 535 20.64 0.14 -3.56
N TRP A 536 21.22 -1.02 -3.24
CA TRP A 536 20.73 -2.32 -3.66
C TRP A 536 20.40 -3.20 -2.46
N MET A 537 19.28 -3.92 -2.58
CA MET A 537 18.99 -5.08 -1.74
C MET A 537 19.05 -6.32 -2.60
N ILE A 538 19.67 -7.39 -2.10
CA ILE A 538 19.89 -8.63 -2.83
C ILE A 538 19.47 -9.78 -1.93
N THR A 539 18.65 -10.71 -2.43
CA THR A 539 18.32 -11.94 -1.70
C THR A 539 18.60 -13.17 -2.55
N ALA A 540 19.07 -14.23 -1.90
CA ALA A 540 19.23 -15.54 -2.53
C ALA A 540 19.02 -16.66 -1.51
N TRP A 541 18.53 -17.79 -2.00
CA TRP A 541 18.34 -19.01 -1.23
C TRP A 541 19.00 -20.21 -1.92
N THR A 542 19.44 -21.19 -1.14
CA THR A 542 19.95 -22.48 -1.61
C THR A 542 19.39 -23.62 -0.75
N PRO A 543 18.86 -24.70 -1.35
CA PRO A 543 18.60 -24.88 -2.78
C PRO A 543 17.52 -23.90 -3.31
N ASN A 544 17.71 -23.35 -4.51
CA ASN A 544 16.76 -22.42 -5.12
C ASN A 544 15.76 -23.14 -6.04
N HIS A 545 14.48 -22.82 -5.90
CA HIS A 545 13.43 -23.22 -6.84
C HIS A 545 13.30 -22.22 -7.99
N ARG A 546 13.16 -20.93 -7.65
CA ARG A 546 12.95 -19.85 -8.63
C ARG A 546 13.33 -18.48 -8.07
N ALA A 547 13.65 -17.56 -8.97
CA ALA A 547 13.86 -16.14 -8.71
C ALA A 547 12.83 -15.32 -9.51
N TRP A 548 11.98 -14.55 -8.83
CA TRP A 548 10.89 -13.79 -9.47
C TRP A 548 10.45 -12.57 -8.65
N ALA A 549 9.56 -11.77 -9.23
CA ALA A 549 8.92 -10.62 -8.58
C ALA A 549 7.52 -10.39 -9.18
N ASN A 550 6.63 -9.75 -8.42
CA ASN A 550 5.27 -9.42 -8.85
C ASN A 550 5.12 -7.90 -9.00
N PRO A 551 5.19 -7.29 -10.20
CA PRO A 551 5.15 -5.83 -10.37
C PRO A 551 4.15 -5.04 -9.49
N PRO A 552 2.86 -5.43 -9.35
CA PRO A 552 1.89 -4.69 -8.54
C PRO A 552 2.19 -4.69 -7.03
N CYS A 553 2.96 -5.65 -6.54
CA CYS A 553 3.47 -5.69 -5.17
C CYS A 553 4.99 -5.73 -5.26
N PRO A 554 5.71 -4.60 -5.06
CA PRO A 554 7.14 -4.51 -5.33
C PRO A 554 7.92 -5.30 -4.28
N CYS A 555 7.88 -6.62 -4.35
CA CYS A 555 8.54 -7.58 -3.48
C CYS A 555 9.61 -8.35 -4.26
N MET A 556 10.48 -9.02 -3.52
CA MET A 556 11.54 -9.88 -4.06
C MET A 556 11.31 -11.31 -3.61
N HIS A 557 11.43 -12.25 -4.55
CA HIS A 557 11.28 -13.68 -4.27
C HIS A 557 12.45 -14.48 -4.83
N SER A 558 13.31 -14.99 -3.94
CA SER A 558 14.20 -16.11 -4.22
C SER A 558 13.67 -17.31 -3.44
N ASP A 559 12.76 -18.05 -4.05
CA ASP A 559 11.98 -19.10 -3.38
C ASP A 559 12.84 -20.37 -3.25
N PRO A 560 13.03 -20.93 -2.04
CA PRO A 560 13.75 -22.18 -1.88
C PRO A 560 12.90 -23.41 -2.22
N VAL A 561 13.60 -24.53 -2.39
CA VAL A 561 13.02 -25.88 -2.38
C VAL A 561 13.74 -26.73 -1.34
N PHE A 562 12.97 -27.38 -0.48
CA PHE A 562 13.53 -28.38 0.42
C PHE A 562 13.75 -29.70 -0.34
N PRO A 563 14.85 -30.42 -0.08
CA PRO A 563 15.00 -31.82 -0.48
C PRO A 563 13.86 -32.67 0.08
N ASP A 564 13.51 -33.78 -0.58
CA ASP A 564 12.56 -34.76 -0.04
C ASP A 564 12.95 -35.18 1.38
N CYS A 565 11.97 -35.25 2.28
CA CYS A 565 12.21 -35.45 3.71
C CYS A 565 11.52 -36.73 4.21
N PRO A 566 12.28 -37.79 4.51
CA PRO A 566 11.75 -39.01 5.12
C PRO A 566 11.13 -38.77 6.50
N PRO A 567 10.25 -39.66 6.97
CA PRO A 567 9.70 -39.60 8.33
C PRO A 567 10.78 -39.50 9.40
N GLY A 568 10.64 -38.54 10.32
CA GLY A 568 11.56 -38.29 11.43
C GLY A 568 12.81 -37.46 11.07
N GLU A 569 13.08 -37.24 9.80
CA GLU A 569 14.25 -36.48 9.33
C GLU A 569 13.99 -34.97 9.31
N THR A 570 15.07 -34.19 9.24
CA THR A 570 15.04 -32.73 9.11
C THR A 570 15.83 -32.30 7.87
N VAL A 571 15.28 -31.36 7.11
CA VAL A 571 15.92 -30.76 5.94
C VAL A 571 16.01 -29.24 6.09
N HIS A 572 17.00 -28.64 5.42
CA HIS A 572 17.32 -27.22 5.54
C HIS A 572 17.36 -26.53 4.17
N ALA A 573 17.07 -25.24 4.18
CA ALA A 573 17.35 -24.29 3.12
C ALA A 573 17.99 -23.05 3.76
N ARG A 574 19.03 -22.51 3.13
CA ARG A 574 19.77 -21.35 3.63
C ARG A 574 19.57 -20.18 2.71
N GLY A 575 19.41 -19.00 3.30
CA GLY A 575 19.20 -17.77 2.58
C GLY A 575 19.99 -16.62 3.17
N LYS A 576 20.20 -15.61 2.34
CA LYS A 576 20.86 -14.36 2.75
C LYS A 576 20.12 -13.18 2.15
N LEU A 577 20.14 -12.06 2.87
CA LEU A 577 19.68 -10.75 2.41
C LEU A 577 20.84 -9.75 2.58
N TRP A 578 21.41 -9.29 1.48
CA TRP A 578 22.51 -8.33 1.46
C TRP A 578 22.04 -6.92 1.15
N PHE A 579 22.78 -5.95 1.66
CA PHE A 579 22.64 -4.54 1.40
C PHE A 579 23.93 -4.03 0.75
N TYR A 580 23.83 -3.52 -0.47
CA TYR A 580 24.98 -3.11 -1.26
C TYR A 580 24.83 -1.66 -1.72
N ARG A 581 25.91 -0.89 -1.58
CA ARG A 581 26.00 0.47 -2.13
C ARG A 581 27.03 0.48 -3.26
N GLY A 582 26.59 0.81 -4.47
CA GLY A 582 27.43 0.92 -5.65
C GLY A 582 26.66 0.69 -6.95
N THR A 583 27.35 0.88 -8.07
CA THR A 583 26.75 0.89 -9.42
C THR A 583 27.02 -0.37 -10.23
N ASP A 584 27.94 -1.24 -9.80
CA ASP A 584 28.29 -2.49 -10.51
C ASP A 584 27.63 -3.71 -9.84
N ILE A 585 26.31 -3.82 -10.04
CA ILE A 585 25.52 -4.92 -9.49
C ILE A 585 25.99 -6.28 -10.03
N GLU A 586 26.43 -6.36 -11.29
CA GLU A 586 26.87 -7.62 -11.87
C GLU A 586 28.13 -8.17 -11.20
N ALA A 587 29.13 -7.32 -10.95
CA ALA A 587 30.33 -7.72 -10.21
C ALA A 587 29.98 -8.11 -8.77
N LYS A 588 29.09 -7.35 -8.12
CA LYS A 588 28.63 -7.69 -6.76
C LYS A 588 27.99 -9.08 -6.73
N LEU A 589 27.03 -9.37 -7.61
CA LEU A 589 26.35 -10.68 -7.67
C LEU A 589 27.34 -11.84 -7.87
N LYS A 590 28.37 -11.66 -8.71
CA LYS A 590 29.43 -12.68 -8.93
C LYS A 590 30.30 -12.93 -7.70
N SER A 591 30.41 -11.96 -6.80
CA SER A 591 31.21 -12.08 -5.57
C SER A 591 30.47 -12.71 -4.40
N LEU A 592 29.13 -12.82 -4.48
CA LEU A 592 28.31 -13.32 -3.38
C LEU A 592 28.27 -14.85 -3.35
N SER A 593 28.31 -15.43 -2.15
CA SER A 593 28.07 -16.85 -1.91
C SER A 593 26.89 -17.02 -0.97
N VAL A 594 26.01 -17.96 -1.30
CA VAL A 594 24.86 -18.34 -0.43
C VAL A 594 25.26 -19.43 0.57
N GLU A 595 26.36 -20.16 0.30
CA GLU A 595 26.86 -21.25 1.17
C GLU A 595 27.38 -20.77 2.53
#